data_AF-A0A935HX96-F1
#
_entry.id   AF-A0A935HX96-F1
#
_cell.length_a   1.000
_cell.length_b   1.000
_cell.length_c   1.000
_cell.angle_alpha   90.00
_cell.angle_beta   90.00
_cell.angle_gamma   90.00
#
_symmetry.space_group_name_H-M   'P 1'
#
loop_
_entity.id
_entity.type
_entity.pdbx_description
1 polymer ?
#
loop_
_entity_poly.entity_id
_entity_poly.type
_entity_poly.pdbx_seq_one_letter_code
_entity_poly.pdbx_strand_id
1 'polypeptide(L)'
;MNKMIIDTVKVYLKSSSSPYNAVDSALAILDSNGNGKFNFPNAANAVPYYIVINHRNSVETWSATSNSFSSGNLSYDFTISSGQAFGNNQILIGAKYCIYSGDVNKDGLIDAGDLALVDNAVIISLSGYVNTDADGNNFTDAGDLSIADNNTSHGVIAITP
;
A
#
# COMPACT_ATOMS: atom_id res chain seq x y z
N MET A 1 6.89 11.85 16.58
CA MET A 1 6.56 11.81 15.13
C MET A 1 6.49 10.36 14.72
N ASN A 2 5.42 9.95 14.03
CA ASN A 2 5.29 8.58 13.53
C ASN A 2 6.35 8.35 12.45
N LYS A 3 7.25 7.42 12.72
CA LYS A 3 8.28 6.92 11.80
C LYS A 3 7.84 5.57 11.26
N MET A 4 8.16 5.29 10.01
CA MET A 4 7.98 3.96 9.43
C MET A 4 9.33 3.28 9.20
N ILE A 5 9.30 1.97 9.08
CA ILE A 5 10.43 1.17 8.62
C ILE A 5 10.63 1.44 7.13
N ILE A 6 11.89 1.64 6.73
CA ILE A 6 12.27 1.90 5.34
C ILE A 6 11.95 0.65 4.51
N ASP A 7 11.18 0.81 3.44
CA ASP A 7 10.76 -0.31 2.61
C ASP A 7 10.60 0.10 1.14
N THR A 8 10.60 -0.90 0.27
CA THR A 8 10.42 -0.76 -1.17
C THR A 8 8.94 -0.77 -1.52
N VAL A 9 8.48 0.25 -2.23
CA VAL A 9 7.10 0.37 -2.69
C VAL A 9 7.06 0.44 -4.21
N LYS A 10 6.11 -0.28 -4.82
CA LYS A 10 5.78 -0.13 -6.23
C LYS A 10 4.58 0.79 -6.36
N VAL A 11 4.70 1.79 -7.23
CA VAL A 11 3.60 2.71 -7.54
C VAL A 11 3.25 2.54 -9.01
N TYR A 12 1.95 2.43 -9.30
CA TYR A 12 1.43 2.46 -10.66
C TYR A 12 0.75 3.80 -10.94
N LEU A 13 0.87 4.26 -12.18
CA LEU A 13 -0.06 5.22 -12.76
C LEU A 13 -1.08 4.44 -13.57
N LYS A 14 -2.35 4.51 -13.17
CA LYS A 14 -3.47 3.90 -13.91
C LYS A 14 -4.30 4.97 -14.60
N SER A 15 -4.85 4.66 -15.77
CA SER A 15 -5.73 5.58 -16.52
C SER A 15 -6.88 6.08 -15.64
N SER A 16 -7.37 7.30 -15.87
CA SER A 16 -8.54 7.84 -15.17
C SER A 16 -9.88 7.29 -15.69
N SER A 17 -9.86 6.47 -16.74
CA SER A 17 -11.06 5.89 -17.36
C SER A 17 -10.99 4.38 -17.41
N SER A 18 -12.14 3.72 -17.17
CA SER A 18 -12.30 2.28 -17.32
C SER A 18 -11.77 1.80 -18.70
N PRO A 19 -11.00 0.70 -18.77
CA PRO A 19 -10.74 -0.29 -17.72
C PRO A 19 -9.55 0.04 -16.79
N TYR A 20 -9.19 1.31 -16.65
CA TYR A 20 -8.15 1.81 -15.72
C TYR A 20 -6.79 1.12 -15.91
N ASN A 21 -6.43 0.86 -17.17
CA ASN A 21 -5.17 0.20 -17.52
C ASN A 21 -3.97 0.89 -16.87
N ALA A 22 -3.00 0.09 -16.43
CA ALA A 22 -1.70 0.61 -16.01
C ALA A 22 -0.99 1.26 -17.20
N VAL A 23 -0.61 2.52 -17.03
CA VAL A 23 0.11 3.33 -18.02
C VAL A 23 1.61 3.28 -17.75
N ASP A 24 2.00 3.34 -16.47
CA ASP A 24 3.38 3.26 -16.06
C ASP A 24 3.50 2.69 -14.64
N SER A 25 4.71 2.29 -14.25
CA SER A 25 5.00 1.90 -12.88
C SER A 25 6.44 2.23 -12.51
N ALA A 26 6.67 2.52 -11.24
CA ALA A 26 7.99 2.80 -10.69
C ALA A 26 8.15 2.11 -9.34
N LEU A 27 9.38 1.70 -9.06
CA LEU A 27 9.78 1.14 -7.77
C LEU A 27 10.71 2.14 -7.09
N ALA A 28 10.49 2.43 -5.81
CA ALA A 28 11.39 3.24 -5.01
C ALA A 28 11.37 2.81 -3.54
N ILE A 29 12.41 3.17 -2.81
CA ILE A 29 12.50 2.99 -1.37
C ILE A 29 11.93 4.23 -0.69
N LEU A 30 11.02 4.06 0.26
CA LEU A 30 10.49 5.15 1.08
C LEU A 30 11.45 5.46 2.24
N ASP A 31 11.59 6.74 2.59
CA ASP A 31 12.32 7.15 3.78
C ASP A 31 11.54 6.85 5.08
N SER A 32 12.17 7.06 6.23
CA SER A 32 11.54 6.86 7.55
C SER A 32 10.31 7.77 7.82
N ASN A 33 10.06 8.77 6.97
CA ASN A 33 8.88 9.64 7.04
C ASN A 33 7.77 9.21 6.08
N GLY A 34 8.01 8.22 5.21
CA GLY A 34 7.11 7.78 4.15
C GLY A 34 7.24 8.53 2.84
N ASN A 35 8.30 9.31 2.65
CA ASN A 35 8.53 10.02 1.40
C ASN A 35 9.29 9.14 0.41
N GLY A 36 8.86 9.16 -0.85
CA GLY A 36 9.55 8.50 -1.96
C GLY A 36 9.51 9.37 -3.22
N LYS A 37 10.49 9.18 -4.10
CA LYS A 37 10.51 9.80 -5.42
C LYS A 37 10.46 8.72 -6.49
N PHE A 38 9.44 8.80 -7.34
CA PHE A 38 9.15 7.83 -8.38
C PHE A 38 9.33 8.47 -9.75
N ASN A 39 9.91 7.74 -10.70
CA ASN A 39 10.15 8.22 -12.07
C ASN A 39 9.25 7.46 -13.05
N PHE A 40 8.37 8.20 -13.73
CA PHE A 40 7.39 7.65 -14.67
C PHE A 40 7.66 8.20 -16.09
N PRO A 41 8.54 7.55 -16.88
CA PRO A 41 8.91 8.04 -18.21
C PRO A 41 7.76 8.06 -19.21
N ASN A 42 6.69 7.30 -18.98
CA ASN A 42 5.53 7.21 -19.87
C ASN A 42 4.37 8.14 -19.43
N ALA A 43 4.54 8.89 -18.34
CA ALA A 43 3.54 9.85 -17.89
C ALA A 43 3.56 11.13 -18.74
N ALA A 44 2.39 11.60 -19.13
CA ALA A 44 2.22 12.86 -19.84
C ALA A 44 1.72 13.98 -18.91
N ASN A 45 2.19 15.20 -19.14
CA ASN A 45 1.65 16.39 -18.47
C ASN A 45 0.18 16.59 -18.84
N ALA A 46 -0.59 17.14 -17.89
CA ALA A 46 -2.02 17.41 -18.02
C ALA A 46 -2.92 16.20 -18.32
N VAL A 47 -2.39 14.97 -18.32
CA VAL A 47 -3.18 13.74 -18.39
C VAL A 47 -3.48 13.26 -16.96
N PRO A 48 -4.75 13.00 -16.62
CA PRO A 48 -5.14 12.52 -15.30
C PRO A 48 -4.83 11.03 -15.12
N TYR A 49 -4.22 10.67 -13.99
CA TYR A 49 -3.90 9.30 -13.58
C TYR A 49 -4.36 9.04 -12.15
N TYR A 50 -4.85 7.83 -11.88
CA TYR A 50 -4.87 7.32 -10.50
C TYR A 50 -3.45 6.93 -10.09
N ILE A 51 -3.06 7.32 -8.88
CA ILE A 51 -1.81 6.90 -8.27
C ILE A 51 -2.14 5.70 -7.40
N VAL A 52 -1.49 4.57 -7.65
CA VAL A 52 -1.84 3.32 -6.98
C VAL A 52 -0.61 2.76 -6.26
N ILE A 53 -0.71 2.70 -4.93
CA ILE A 53 0.30 2.09 -4.07
C ILE A 53 0.09 0.57 -4.07
N ASN A 54 1.14 -0.15 -4.45
CA ASN A 54 1.20 -1.60 -4.38
C ASN A 54 2.46 -2.01 -3.60
N HIS A 55 2.27 -2.38 -2.35
CA HIS A 55 3.33 -2.81 -1.45
C HIS A 55 3.24 -4.32 -1.20
N ARG A 56 4.31 -4.92 -0.67
CA ARG A 56 4.52 -6.38 -0.67
C ARG A 56 3.47 -7.17 0.11
N ASN A 57 2.81 -6.55 1.08
CA ASN A 57 1.90 -7.21 2.00
C ASN A 57 0.73 -6.33 2.46
N SER A 58 0.38 -5.33 1.65
CA SER A 58 -0.73 -4.43 1.92
C SER A 58 -1.79 -4.55 0.84
N VAL A 59 -3.04 -4.18 1.14
CA VAL A 59 -4.05 -4.01 0.09
C VAL A 59 -3.61 -2.92 -0.88
N GLU A 60 -3.94 -3.12 -2.15
CA GLU A 60 -3.73 -2.08 -3.17
C GLU A 60 -4.54 -0.83 -2.79
N THR A 61 -3.87 0.33 -2.72
CA THR A 61 -4.51 1.60 -2.33
C THR A 61 -4.43 2.62 -3.46
N TRP A 62 -5.58 3.12 -3.89
CA TRP A 62 -5.70 4.09 -4.98
C TRP A 62 -5.86 5.50 -4.42
N SER A 63 -5.33 6.50 -5.12
CA SER A 63 -5.63 7.90 -4.84
C SER A 63 -7.14 8.15 -4.95
N ALA A 64 -7.69 8.98 -4.07
CA ALA A 64 -9.13 9.24 -4.03
C ALA A 64 -9.69 9.81 -5.34
N THR A 65 -8.87 10.58 -6.05
CA THR A 65 -9.19 11.12 -7.38
C THR A 65 -8.00 10.91 -8.31
N SER A 66 -8.22 11.13 -9.60
CA SER A 66 -7.12 11.20 -10.57
C SER A 66 -6.36 12.53 -10.42
N ASN A 67 -5.06 12.50 -10.71
CA ASN A 67 -4.14 13.62 -10.60
C ASN A 67 -3.28 13.74 -11.86
N SER A 68 -2.87 14.95 -12.20
CA SER A 68 -2.12 15.21 -13.43
C SER A 68 -0.75 15.82 -13.15
N PHE A 69 0.24 15.45 -13.94
CA PHE A 69 1.56 16.08 -13.88
C PHE A 69 1.50 17.52 -14.42
N SER A 70 2.26 18.41 -13.79
CA SER A 70 2.51 19.77 -14.24
C SER A 70 4.02 20.00 -14.31
N SER A 71 4.51 20.40 -15.49
CA SER A 71 5.95 20.59 -15.74
C SER A 71 6.83 19.38 -15.36
N GLY A 72 6.29 18.16 -15.51
CA GLY A 72 6.98 16.91 -15.17
C GLY A 72 6.94 16.56 -13.68
N ASN A 73 6.16 17.27 -12.87
CA ASN A 73 6.05 17.03 -11.44
C ASN A 73 4.60 16.73 -11.02
N LEU A 74 4.47 15.80 -10.08
CA LEU A 74 3.23 15.48 -9.38
C LEU A 74 3.60 15.09 -7.94
N SER A 75 2.88 15.64 -6.96
CA SER A 75 3.04 15.32 -5.55
C SER A 75 1.69 14.90 -4.99
N TYR A 76 1.67 13.81 -4.23
CA TYR A 76 0.48 13.29 -3.59
C TYR A 76 0.83 12.70 -2.24
N ASP A 77 0.05 13.04 -1.21
CA ASP A 77 0.32 12.63 0.17
C ASP A 77 -0.89 11.88 0.73
N PHE A 78 -0.74 10.56 0.82
CA PHE A 78 -1.75 9.65 1.34
C PHE A 78 -1.99 9.79 2.85
N THR A 79 -1.16 10.52 3.59
CA THR A 79 -1.14 10.51 5.06
C THR A 79 -1.98 11.61 5.71
N ILE A 80 -2.48 12.57 4.91
CA ILE A 80 -3.17 13.78 5.39
C ILE A 80 -4.58 13.48 5.91
N SER A 81 -5.35 12.70 5.18
CA SER A 81 -6.73 12.31 5.55
C SER A 81 -7.10 10.99 4.89
N SER A 82 -8.07 10.26 5.44
CA SER A 82 -8.60 9.04 4.79
C SER A 82 -9.14 9.32 3.39
N GLY A 83 -9.62 10.55 3.15
CA GLY A 83 -10.07 11.03 1.84
C GLY A 83 -8.95 11.20 0.80
N GLN A 84 -7.71 10.82 1.09
CA GLN A 84 -6.64 10.66 0.10
C GLN A 84 -6.65 9.24 -0.53
N ALA A 85 -7.37 8.28 0.06
CA ALA A 85 -7.57 6.98 -0.54
C ALA A 85 -8.97 6.86 -1.13
N PHE A 86 -9.08 6.17 -2.27
CA PHE A 86 -10.37 5.83 -2.85
C PHE A 86 -11.18 5.00 -1.85
N GLY A 87 -12.47 5.32 -1.69
CA GLY A 87 -13.32 4.68 -0.69
C GLY A 87 -12.95 4.95 0.77
N ASN A 88 -12.06 5.92 1.05
CA ASN A 88 -11.50 6.16 2.39
C ASN A 88 -10.77 4.94 2.97
N ASN A 89 -10.14 4.12 2.11
CA ASN A 89 -9.57 2.82 2.49
C ASN A 89 -8.21 2.91 3.22
N GLN A 90 -8.21 3.58 4.38
CA GLN A 90 -7.05 3.80 5.23
C GLN A 90 -7.46 3.88 6.71
N ILE A 91 -6.49 3.75 7.61
CA ILE A 91 -6.69 3.87 9.07
C ILE A 91 -5.81 4.97 9.65
N LEU A 92 -6.34 5.75 10.59
CA LEU A 92 -5.55 6.73 11.34
C LEU A 92 -4.75 6.03 12.44
N ILE A 93 -3.41 6.03 12.31
CA ILE A 93 -2.50 5.56 13.34
C ILE A 93 -1.71 6.77 13.86
N GLY A 94 -1.91 7.11 15.12
CA GLY A 94 -1.36 8.33 15.72
C GLY A 94 -1.82 9.59 14.98
N ALA A 95 -0.92 10.20 14.20
CA ALA A 95 -1.19 11.44 13.47
C ALA A 95 -1.15 11.29 11.93
N LYS A 96 -1.02 10.07 11.42
CA LYS A 96 -0.94 9.79 9.97
C LYS A 96 -1.96 8.73 9.56
N TYR A 97 -2.54 8.91 8.39
CA TYR A 97 -3.32 7.86 7.75
C TYR A 97 -2.37 6.83 7.12
N CYS A 98 -2.65 5.56 7.40
CA CYS A 98 -1.83 4.42 7.04
C CYS A 98 -2.64 3.45 6.17
N ILE A 99 -1.93 2.75 5.28
CA ILE A 99 -2.48 1.68 4.45
C ILE A 99 -2.56 0.41 5.31
N TYR A 100 -3.60 -0.40 5.10
CA TYR A 100 -3.76 -1.67 5.79
C TYR A 100 -2.79 -2.73 5.27
N SER A 101 -1.94 -3.26 6.17
CA SER A 101 -1.14 -4.47 5.94
C SER A 101 -1.94 -5.74 6.25
N GLY A 102 -1.55 -6.87 5.67
CA GLY A 102 -2.15 -8.18 5.92
C GLY A 102 -2.58 -8.92 4.65
N ASP A 103 -2.66 -8.26 3.50
CA ASP A 103 -2.85 -8.91 2.18
C ASP A 103 -1.48 -9.45 1.71
N VAL A 104 -1.08 -10.60 2.24
CA VAL A 104 0.25 -11.21 2.02
C VAL A 104 0.27 -12.06 0.75
N ASN A 105 -0.91 -12.51 0.30
CA ASN A 105 -1.08 -13.32 -0.91
C ASN A 105 -1.34 -12.45 -2.18
N LYS A 106 -1.62 -11.16 -2.02
CA LYS A 106 -1.84 -10.16 -3.08
C LYS A 106 -3.10 -10.39 -3.91
N ASP A 107 -4.16 -10.94 -3.32
CA ASP A 107 -5.46 -11.12 -3.97
C ASP A 107 -6.44 -9.94 -3.79
N GLY A 108 -6.04 -8.95 -2.97
CA GLY A 108 -6.83 -7.75 -2.71
C GLY A 108 -7.87 -7.90 -1.61
N LEU A 109 -7.88 -9.02 -0.89
CA LEU A 109 -8.62 -9.22 0.35
C LEU A 109 -7.61 -9.42 1.50
N ILE A 110 -8.01 -9.07 2.72
CA ILE A 110 -7.33 -9.56 3.91
C ILE A 110 -8.28 -10.55 4.55
N ASP A 111 -7.97 -11.85 4.42
CA ASP A 111 -8.89 -12.90 4.83
C ASP A 111 -8.20 -14.13 5.47
N ALA A 112 -8.95 -15.23 5.58
CA ALA A 112 -8.45 -16.47 6.15
C ALA A 112 -7.28 -17.10 5.37
N GLY A 113 -7.17 -16.81 4.07
CA GLY A 113 -6.04 -17.20 3.23
C GLY A 113 -4.75 -16.53 3.66
N ASP A 114 -4.79 -15.23 3.94
CA ASP A 114 -3.64 -14.50 4.48
C ASP A 114 -3.27 -14.96 5.88
N LEU A 115 -4.28 -15.13 6.75
CA LEU A 115 -4.07 -15.63 8.11
C LEU A 115 -3.36 -16.98 8.12
N ALA A 116 -3.75 -17.90 7.26
CA ALA A 116 -3.10 -19.20 7.15
C ALA A 116 -1.63 -19.08 6.72
N LEU A 117 -1.30 -18.13 5.84
CA LEU A 117 0.08 -17.89 5.42
C LEU A 117 0.93 -17.29 6.54
N VAL A 118 0.39 -16.31 7.26
CA VAL A 118 1.07 -15.67 8.39
C VAL A 118 1.25 -16.68 9.53
N ASP A 119 0.22 -17.41 9.93
CA ASP A 119 0.28 -18.41 11.02
C ASP A 119 1.32 -19.50 10.75
N ASN A 120 1.36 -20.03 9.52
CA ASN A 120 2.39 -21.00 9.12
C ASN A 120 3.81 -20.41 9.22
N ALA A 121 3.98 -19.13 8.87
CA ALA A 121 5.27 -18.43 8.97
C ALA A 121 5.68 -18.15 10.42
N VAL A 122 4.73 -17.88 11.32
CA VAL A 122 4.96 -17.77 12.77
C VAL A 122 5.48 -19.09 13.34
N ILE A 123 4.88 -20.22 12.97
CA ILE A 123 5.26 -21.56 13.45
C ILE A 123 6.72 -21.89 13.12
N ILE A 124 7.18 -21.50 11.93
CA ILE A 124 8.57 -21.72 11.50
C ILE A 124 9.51 -20.57 11.87
N SER A 125 9.00 -19.55 12.58
CA SER A 125 9.74 -18.34 12.97
C SER A 125 10.46 -17.70 11.77
N LEU A 126 9.72 -17.52 10.67
CA LEU A 126 10.25 -16.94 9.46
C LEU A 126 10.77 -15.53 9.74
N SER A 127 11.86 -15.14 9.08
CA SER A 127 12.49 -13.83 9.25
C SER A 127 13.13 -13.37 7.95
N GLY A 128 13.48 -12.07 7.90
CA GLY A 128 13.99 -11.43 6.71
C GLY A 128 12.93 -10.62 5.97
N TYR A 129 13.24 -10.28 4.72
CA TYR A 129 12.33 -9.56 3.83
C TYR A 129 11.29 -10.53 3.24
N VAL A 130 10.23 -10.80 4.01
CA VAL A 130 9.15 -11.74 3.63
C VAL A 130 7.80 -11.04 3.67
N ASN A 131 6.83 -11.51 2.86
CA ASN A 131 5.51 -10.87 2.80
C ASN A 131 4.75 -10.99 4.13
N THR A 132 4.99 -12.05 4.90
CA THR A 132 4.31 -12.31 6.18
C THR A 132 4.80 -11.43 7.33
N ASP A 133 5.89 -10.66 7.15
CA ASP A 133 6.35 -9.61 8.06
C ASP A 133 5.59 -8.30 7.75
N ALA A 134 4.39 -8.20 8.31
CA ALA A 134 3.37 -7.17 8.10
C ALA A 134 3.65 -5.86 8.85
N ASP A 135 4.39 -5.91 9.96
CA ASP A 135 4.83 -4.72 10.70
C ASP A 135 6.22 -4.21 10.27
N GLY A 136 6.97 -5.02 9.51
CA GLY A 136 8.27 -4.70 8.93
C GLY A 136 9.45 -4.92 9.88
N ASN A 137 9.25 -5.57 11.03
CA ASN A 137 10.26 -5.72 12.08
C ASN A 137 11.32 -6.80 11.77
N ASN A 138 11.25 -7.42 10.57
CA ASN A 138 12.14 -8.46 10.05
C ASN A 138 11.90 -9.86 10.65
N PHE A 139 10.84 -10.05 11.43
CA PHE A 139 10.38 -11.35 11.92
C PHE A 139 8.89 -11.51 11.59
N THR A 140 8.47 -12.72 11.27
CA THR A 140 7.05 -13.06 11.27
C THR A 140 6.70 -13.67 12.62
N ASP A 141 5.90 -12.95 13.40
CA ASP A 141 5.51 -13.36 14.74
C ASP A 141 4.01 -13.07 15.04
N ALA A 142 3.63 -13.20 16.31
CA ALA A 142 2.24 -13.00 16.73
C ALA A 142 1.72 -11.56 16.49
N GLY A 143 2.61 -10.58 16.37
CA GLY A 143 2.28 -9.20 15.99
C GLY A 143 1.72 -9.12 14.57
N ASP A 144 2.37 -9.79 13.61
CA ASP A 144 1.89 -9.85 12.23
C ASP A 144 0.57 -10.59 12.12
N LEU A 145 0.43 -11.70 12.84
CA LEU A 145 -0.81 -12.46 12.90
C LEU A 145 -1.94 -11.60 13.46
N SER A 146 -1.67 -10.80 14.50
CA SER A 146 -2.66 -9.88 15.06
C SER A 146 -3.06 -8.78 14.07
N ILE A 147 -2.12 -8.28 13.24
CA ILE A 147 -2.44 -7.31 12.19
C ILE A 147 -3.39 -7.91 11.16
N ALA A 148 -3.06 -9.09 10.63
CA ALA A 148 -3.90 -9.79 9.66
C ALA A 148 -5.27 -10.14 10.25
N ASP A 149 -5.33 -10.63 11.50
CA ASP A 149 -6.59 -11.04 12.14
C ASP A 149 -7.51 -9.87 12.41
N ASN A 150 -6.96 -8.77 12.93
CA ASN A 150 -7.71 -7.54 13.12
C ASN A 150 -8.28 -7.06 11.78
N ASN A 151 -7.48 -6.99 10.71
CA ASN A 151 -7.96 -6.48 9.43
C ASN A 151 -8.94 -7.43 8.73
N THR A 152 -8.78 -8.75 8.88
CA THR A 152 -9.77 -9.76 8.46
C THR A 152 -11.10 -9.54 9.18
N SER A 153 -11.08 -9.32 10.50
CA SER A 153 -12.30 -9.09 11.29
C SER A 153 -13.04 -7.80 10.90
N HIS A 154 -12.32 -6.82 10.34
CA HIS A 154 -12.89 -5.57 9.82
C HIS A 154 -13.29 -5.65 8.33
N GLY A 155 -13.08 -6.80 7.67
CA GLY A 155 -13.42 -6.99 6.25
C GLY A 155 -12.64 -6.06 5.33
N VAL A 156 -11.36 -5.82 5.63
CA VAL A 156 -10.50 -4.96 4.80
C VAL A 156 -10.28 -5.60 3.44
N ILE A 157 -10.56 -4.84 2.39
CA ILE A 157 -10.35 -5.22 0.98
C ILE A 157 -9.75 -4.03 0.22
N ALA A 158 -9.14 -4.30 -0.93
CA ALA A 158 -8.81 -3.26 -1.90
C ALA A 158 -10.11 -2.64 -2.44
N ILE A 159 -10.14 -1.31 -2.53
CA ILE A 159 -11.26 -0.56 -3.11
C ILE A 159 -10.74 0.21 -4.32
N THR A 160 -11.33 -0.05 -5.48
CA THR A 160 -10.94 0.55 -6.77
C THR A 160 -12.07 1.38 -7.39
N PRO A 161 -11.77 2.34 -8.27
CA PRO A 161 -12.75 3.09 -9.06
C PRO A 161 -13.57 2.24 -10.05
#